data_AF-A0A966NXP4-F1
#
_entry.id   AF-A0A966NXP4-F1
#
_cell.length_a   1.000
_cell.length_b   1.000
_cell.length_c   1.000
_cell.angle_alpha   90.00
_cell.angle_beta   90.00
_cell.angle_gamma   90.00
#
_symmetry.space_group_name_H-M   'P 1'
#
loop_
_entity.id
_entity.type
_entity.pdbx_description
1 polymer ?
#
loop_
_entity_poly.entity_id
_entity_poly.type
_entity_poly.pdbx_seq_one_letter_code
_entity_poly.pdbx_strand_id
1 'polypeptide(L)'
;LDGTPYGFPVGGYPKPQGPYYCGVGAGRVMGREIIEEHTWACIEAGLMIEGTNAEVMPGQWEFQIGAADALTVSDHLMVGRWLLERIAEDHDVVISLAAKPQKGDWNGAGAHTNFSTKAMRSSYEAIEAACESLSKRVDLHVSNYGHDIESRLTGKHETAPYNKFSYGVSNRGASVRIPWQVARDRKGYAEDRRPNANCDPYVVTQLLLDAVCSNEKTPVKAKPAAKKSSGGKTTKKAKKKK
;
A
#
# COMPACT_ATOMS: atom_id res chain seq x y z
N LEU A 1 -30.29 -1.81 12.19
CA LEU A 1 -29.00 -1.17 11.82
C LEU A 1 -29.11 0.33 12.09
N ASP A 2 -28.32 0.88 13.01
CA ASP A 2 -28.40 2.26 13.51
C ASP A 2 -27.27 3.17 13.01
N GLY A 3 -26.34 2.62 12.22
CA GLY A 3 -25.17 3.33 11.67
C GLY A 3 -23.97 3.42 12.62
N THR A 4 -24.06 2.83 13.82
CA THR A 4 -22.96 2.83 14.79
C THR A 4 -21.90 1.77 14.40
N PRO A 5 -20.59 2.09 14.45
CA PRO A 5 -19.55 1.11 14.18
C PRO A 5 -19.63 -0.12 15.11
N TYR A 6 -19.46 -1.31 14.55
CA TYR A 6 -19.61 -2.55 15.30
C TYR A 6 -18.59 -2.65 16.45
N GLY A 7 -19.09 -2.83 17.67
CA GLY A 7 -18.27 -2.85 18.89
C GLY A 7 -18.15 -1.51 19.63
N PHE A 8 -18.73 -0.43 19.11
CA PHE A 8 -18.85 0.82 19.87
C PHE A 8 -20.01 0.71 20.88
N PRO A 9 -19.87 1.27 22.09
CA PRO A 9 -20.96 1.31 23.05
C PRO A 9 -22.07 2.26 22.55
N VAL A 10 -23.33 1.90 22.82
CA VAL A 10 -24.50 2.72 22.45
C VAL A 10 -24.35 4.13 23.04
N GLY A 11 -24.37 5.15 22.17
CA GLY A 11 -24.25 6.56 22.55
C GLY A 11 -22.87 6.99 23.07
N GLY A 12 -21.82 6.18 22.85
CA GLY A 12 -20.48 6.47 23.36
C GLY A 12 -19.35 5.99 22.46
N TYR A 13 -18.13 6.05 23.01
CA TYR A 13 -16.91 5.62 22.35
C TYR A 13 -16.22 4.52 23.17
N PRO A 14 -15.56 3.56 22.52
CA PRO A 14 -14.68 2.63 23.22
C PRO A 14 -13.42 3.37 23.71
N LYS A 15 -12.51 2.64 24.36
CA LYS A 15 -11.21 3.20 24.75
C LYS A 15 -10.42 3.69 23.52
N PRO A 16 -9.44 4.60 23.68
CA PRO A 16 -8.60 5.05 22.57
C PRO A 16 -7.90 3.91 21.83
N GLN A 17 -7.54 4.16 20.56
CA GLN A 17 -6.84 3.20 19.72
C GLN A 17 -5.51 2.74 20.32
N GLY A 18 -5.12 1.50 20.05
CA GLY A 18 -3.92 0.89 20.61
C GLY A 18 -4.07 -0.60 20.89
N PRO A 19 -5.03 -1.04 21.73
CA PRO A 19 -5.17 -2.45 22.11
C PRO A 19 -5.89 -3.32 21.06
N TYR A 20 -6.35 -2.73 19.96
CA TYR A 20 -7.23 -3.37 18.97
C TYR A 20 -6.46 -4.07 17.84
N TYR A 21 -5.39 -3.43 17.33
CA TYR A 21 -4.59 -3.96 16.23
C TYR A 21 -4.02 -5.34 16.58
N CYS A 22 -4.35 -6.34 15.76
CA CYS A 22 -4.01 -7.75 16.01
C CYS A 22 -4.34 -8.24 17.43
N GLY A 23 -5.37 -7.66 18.05
CA GLY A 23 -5.76 -7.97 19.42
C GLY A 23 -6.37 -9.37 19.59
N VAL A 24 -6.59 -9.75 20.85
CA VAL A 24 -7.34 -10.94 21.25
C VAL A 24 -8.14 -10.64 22.52
N GLY A 25 -9.30 -11.28 22.66
CA GLY A 25 -10.17 -11.18 23.83
C GLY A 25 -11.36 -10.23 23.66
N ALA A 26 -12.40 -10.50 24.45
CA ALA A 26 -13.62 -9.69 24.50
C ALA A 26 -13.30 -8.23 24.87
N GLY A 27 -13.98 -7.29 24.19
CA GLY A 27 -13.75 -5.85 24.36
C GLY A 27 -12.53 -5.29 23.62
N ARG A 28 -11.80 -6.13 22.88
CA ARG A 28 -10.72 -5.69 21.96
C ARG A 28 -10.96 -6.12 20.53
N VAL A 29 -11.60 -7.27 20.32
CA VAL A 29 -11.87 -7.83 18.99
C VAL A 29 -13.36 -8.01 18.83
N MET A 30 -13.90 -7.51 17.73
CA MET A 30 -15.32 -7.56 17.39
C MET A 30 -15.46 -8.03 15.94
N GLY A 31 -16.42 -8.93 15.68
CA GLY A 31 -16.67 -9.45 14.33
C GLY A 31 -15.70 -10.53 13.87
N ARG A 32 -14.95 -11.18 14.79
CA ARG A 32 -14.00 -12.25 14.43
C ARG A 32 -14.66 -13.39 13.67
N GLU A 33 -15.85 -13.80 14.08
CA GLU A 33 -16.60 -14.90 13.46
C GLU A 33 -16.88 -14.63 11.97
N ILE A 34 -17.37 -13.42 11.65
CA ILE A 34 -17.58 -12.96 10.26
C ILE A 34 -16.29 -13.05 9.44
N ILE A 35 -15.16 -12.61 10.02
CA ILE A 35 -13.88 -12.57 9.29
C ILE A 35 -13.27 -13.97 9.12
N GLU A 36 -13.43 -14.85 10.11
CA GLU A 36 -12.99 -16.24 9.98
C GLU A 36 -13.82 -16.99 8.93
N GLU A 37 -15.14 -16.80 8.92
CA GLU A 37 -16.04 -17.33 7.90
C GLU A 37 -15.70 -16.80 6.50
N HIS A 38 -15.48 -15.49 6.37
CA HIS A 38 -15.05 -14.84 5.12
C HIS A 38 -13.71 -15.37 4.61
N THR A 39 -12.74 -15.54 5.51
CA THR A 39 -11.42 -16.08 5.17
C THR A 39 -11.57 -17.49 4.59
N TRP A 40 -12.37 -18.34 5.24
CA TRP A 40 -12.65 -19.70 4.75
C TRP A 40 -13.38 -19.69 3.41
N ALA A 41 -14.41 -18.87 3.25
CA ALA A 41 -15.14 -18.75 2.00
C ALA A 41 -14.23 -18.31 0.83
N CYS A 42 -13.28 -17.41 1.08
CA CYS A 42 -12.30 -17.00 0.07
C CYS A 42 -11.37 -18.16 -0.33
N ILE A 43 -10.89 -18.95 0.64
CA ILE A 43 -10.06 -20.13 0.39
C ILE A 43 -10.84 -21.16 -0.44
N GLU A 44 -12.08 -21.47 -0.06
CA GLU A 44 -12.92 -22.45 -0.75
C GLU A 44 -13.30 -22.01 -2.16
N ALA A 45 -13.55 -20.72 -2.37
CA ALA A 45 -13.80 -20.14 -3.69
C ALA A 45 -12.55 -20.09 -4.58
N GLY A 46 -11.37 -20.46 -4.06
CA GLY A 46 -10.11 -20.43 -4.80
C GLY A 46 -9.56 -19.02 -4.99
N LEU A 47 -10.00 -18.05 -4.19
CA LEU A 47 -9.44 -16.71 -4.20
C LEU A 47 -8.03 -16.74 -3.62
N MET A 48 -7.15 -15.90 -4.16
CA MET A 48 -5.76 -15.78 -3.70
C MET A 48 -5.67 -14.91 -2.45
N ILE A 49 -6.31 -15.36 -1.36
CA ILE A 49 -6.22 -14.72 -0.05
C ILE A 49 -4.90 -15.09 0.63
N GLU A 50 -4.16 -14.08 1.08
CA GLU A 50 -2.83 -14.23 1.68
C GLU A 50 -2.85 -14.08 3.22
N GLY A 51 -3.93 -13.51 3.76
CA GLY A 51 -4.10 -13.32 5.19
C GLY A 51 -5.25 -12.40 5.56
N THR A 52 -5.48 -12.32 6.88
CA THR A 52 -6.41 -11.38 7.52
C THR A 52 -5.84 -10.90 8.86
N ASN A 53 -6.20 -9.69 9.28
CA ASN A 53 -5.86 -9.15 10.60
C ASN A 53 -6.90 -8.15 11.10
N ALA A 54 -7.03 -8.05 12.43
CA ALA A 54 -7.76 -6.95 13.07
C ALA A 54 -6.94 -5.66 12.93
N GLU A 55 -7.61 -4.57 12.58
CA GLU A 55 -6.99 -3.27 12.35
C GLU A 55 -7.02 -2.35 13.58
N VAL A 56 -6.47 -1.15 13.43
CA VAL A 56 -6.26 -0.20 14.53
C VAL A 56 -7.57 0.31 15.15
N MET A 57 -8.60 0.57 14.33
CA MET A 57 -9.91 1.01 14.84
C MET A 57 -10.72 -0.22 15.31
N PRO A 58 -11.41 -0.15 16.47
CA PRO A 58 -12.26 -1.23 16.95
C PRO A 58 -13.36 -1.56 15.92
N GLY A 59 -13.47 -2.84 15.53
CA GLY A 59 -14.39 -3.30 14.49
C GLY A 59 -13.87 -3.17 13.06
N GLN A 60 -12.67 -2.62 12.86
CA GLN A 60 -11.99 -2.54 11.57
C GLN A 60 -11.13 -3.79 11.35
N TRP A 61 -11.13 -4.28 10.10
CA TRP A 61 -10.39 -5.48 9.69
C TRP A 61 -9.75 -5.28 8.32
N GLU A 62 -8.73 -6.07 8.04
CA GLU A 62 -8.04 -6.15 6.75
C GLU A 62 -8.01 -7.61 6.28
N PHE A 63 -8.16 -7.81 4.97
CA PHE A 63 -7.82 -9.05 4.27
C PHE A 63 -6.96 -8.70 3.05
N GLN A 64 -6.03 -9.58 2.69
CA GLN A 64 -5.10 -9.36 1.59
C GLN A 64 -5.34 -10.32 0.44
N ILE A 65 -5.46 -9.80 -0.78
CA ILE A 65 -5.57 -10.58 -2.02
C ILE A 65 -4.31 -10.35 -2.86
N GLY A 66 -3.71 -11.42 -3.36
CA GLY A 66 -2.50 -11.38 -4.18
C GLY A 66 -1.67 -12.65 -4.02
N ALA A 67 -0.40 -12.70 -4.41
CA ALA A 67 0.25 -11.85 -5.41
C ALA A 67 -0.07 -12.34 -6.84
N ALA A 68 -0.86 -11.56 -7.58
CA ALA A 68 -1.35 -11.92 -8.92
C ALA A 68 -1.16 -10.79 -9.95
N ASP A 69 -1.51 -11.04 -11.22
CA ASP A 69 -1.62 -9.98 -12.22
C ASP A 69 -2.78 -9.02 -11.92
N ALA A 70 -2.81 -7.88 -12.61
CA ALA A 70 -3.75 -6.79 -12.36
C ALA A 70 -5.22 -7.18 -12.55
N LEU A 71 -5.52 -8.07 -13.51
CA LEU A 71 -6.90 -8.48 -13.75
C LEU A 71 -7.34 -9.48 -12.68
N THR A 72 -6.53 -10.52 -12.45
CA THR A 72 -6.82 -11.55 -11.44
C THR A 72 -6.98 -10.96 -10.04
N VAL A 73 -6.10 -10.05 -9.60
CA VAL A 73 -6.22 -9.43 -8.28
C VAL A 73 -7.48 -8.56 -8.17
N SER A 74 -7.88 -7.90 -9.26
CA SER A 74 -9.09 -7.07 -9.28
C SER A 74 -10.36 -7.92 -9.22
N ASP A 75 -10.43 -8.99 -10.01
CA ASP A 75 -11.52 -9.96 -10.00
C ASP A 75 -11.66 -10.59 -8.60
N HIS A 76 -10.56 -11.09 -8.05
CA HIS A 76 -10.56 -11.73 -6.73
C HIS A 76 -10.93 -10.76 -5.61
N LEU A 77 -10.49 -9.50 -5.67
CA LEU A 77 -10.87 -8.50 -4.66
C LEU A 77 -12.36 -8.14 -4.77
N MET A 78 -12.92 -8.05 -5.98
CA MET A 78 -14.35 -7.82 -6.16
C MET A 78 -15.20 -8.97 -5.60
N VAL A 79 -14.83 -10.22 -5.90
CA VAL A 79 -15.54 -11.40 -5.34
C VAL A 79 -15.33 -11.50 -3.84
N GLY A 80 -14.11 -11.20 -3.34
CA GLY A 80 -13.81 -11.18 -1.91
C GLY A 80 -14.65 -10.15 -1.15
N ARG A 81 -14.87 -8.96 -1.72
CA ARG A 81 -15.78 -7.94 -1.17
C ARG A 81 -17.23 -8.43 -1.15
N TRP A 82 -17.69 -9.03 -2.25
CA TRP A 82 -19.04 -9.58 -2.32
C TRP A 82 -19.28 -10.68 -1.27
N LEU A 83 -18.33 -11.61 -1.10
CA LEU A 83 -18.41 -12.65 -0.07
C LEU A 83 -18.48 -12.03 1.33
N LEU A 84 -17.66 -11.00 1.61
CA LEU A 84 -17.65 -10.32 2.90
C LEU A 84 -19.01 -9.67 3.22
N GLU A 85 -19.57 -8.94 2.25
CA GLU A 85 -20.90 -8.34 2.39
C GLU A 85 -21.98 -9.41 2.57
N ARG A 86 -21.97 -10.46 1.74
CA ARG A 86 -22.97 -11.53 1.81
C ARG A 86 -22.92 -12.29 3.13
N ILE A 87 -21.73 -12.60 3.65
CA ILE A 87 -21.61 -13.28 4.96
C ILE A 87 -22.09 -12.35 6.08
N ALA A 88 -21.74 -11.06 6.02
CA ALA A 88 -22.16 -10.11 7.05
C ALA A 88 -23.69 -9.94 7.17
N GLU A 89 -24.45 -10.19 6.09
CA GLU A 89 -25.91 -10.24 6.12
C GLU A 89 -26.44 -11.29 7.12
N ASP A 90 -25.79 -12.46 7.23
CA ASP A 90 -26.21 -13.53 8.14
C ASP A 90 -25.92 -13.20 9.62
N HIS A 91 -25.14 -12.15 9.87
CA HIS A 91 -24.76 -11.66 11.20
C HIS A 91 -25.42 -10.32 11.57
N ASP A 92 -26.35 -9.82 10.75
CA ASP A 92 -26.97 -8.49 10.91
C ASP A 92 -25.94 -7.34 11.01
N VAL A 93 -24.83 -7.44 10.26
CA VAL A 93 -23.75 -6.45 10.22
C VAL A 93 -23.64 -5.85 8.82
N VAL A 94 -23.44 -4.53 8.75
CA VAL A 94 -23.16 -3.82 7.49
C VAL A 94 -21.66 -3.59 7.34
N ILE A 95 -21.13 -3.99 6.18
CA ILE A 95 -19.76 -3.68 5.78
C ILE A 95 -19.70 -2.27 5.21
N SER A 96 -18.70 -1.50 5.62
CA SER A 96 -18.44 -0.18 5.07
C SER A 96 -17.01 -0.11 4.56
N LEU A 97 -16.87 0.25 3.28
CA LEU A 97 -15.58 0.54 2.65
C LEU A 97 -15.26 2.04 2.64
N ALA A 98 -16.02 2.87 3.38
CA ALA A 98 -15.81 4.31 3.42
C ALA A 98 -14.37 4.64 3.86
N ALA A 99 -13.77 5.66 3.23
CA ALA A 99 -12.39 6.07 3.52
C ALA A 99 -12.19 6.49 4.99
N LYS A 100 -13.22 7.11 5.58
CA LYS A 100 -13.24 7.57 6.97
C LYS A 100 -14.60 7.27 7.60
N PRO A 101 -14.85 6.01 8.03
CA PRO A 101 -16.17 5.60 8.52
C PRO A 101 -16.54 6.28 9.84
N GLN A 102 -15.55 6.60 10.68
CA GLN A 102 -15.75 7.33 11.92
C GLN A 102 -14.91 8.62 11.93
N LYS A 103 -15.57 9.76 12.18
CA LYS A 103 -14.90 11.07 12.31
C LYS A 103 -14.15 11.15 13.65
N GLY A 104 -13.12 11.99 13.68
CA GLY A 104 -12.28 12.22 14.85
C GLY A 104 -10.97 11.42 14.80
N ASP A 105 -10.45 11.10 15.98
CA ASP A 105 -9.14 10.46 16.19
C ASP A 105 -9.18 8.93 16.00
N TRP A 106 -9.87 8.49 14.95
CA TRP A 106 -10.02 7.09 14.55
C TRP A 106 -9.35 6.86 13.21
N ASN A 107 -8.75 5.71 12.98
CA ASN A 107 -8.10 5.40 11.70
C ASN A 107 -9.12 5.38 10.55
N GLY A 108 -8.65 5.75 9.36
CA GLY A 108 -9.43 5.54 8.13
C GLY A 108 -9.17 4.16 7.54
N ALA A 109 -9.88 3.83 6.46
CA ALA A 109 -9.73 2.56 5.74
C ALA A 109 -9.09 2.80 4.36
N GLY A 110 -7.94 2.17 4.12
CA GLY A 110 -7.22 2.21 2.85
C GLY A 110 -7.24 0.85 2.15
N ALA A 111 -6.91 0.86 0.86
CA ALA A 111 -6.62 -0.34 0.07
C ALA A 111 -5.16 -0.28 -0.39
N HIS A 112 -4.23 -0.47 0.55
CA HIS A 112 -2.81 -0.41 0.24
C HIS A 112 -2.47 -1.41 -0.88
N THR A 113 -1.93 -0.90 -1.99
CA THR A 113 -1.72 -1.71 -3.19
C THR A 113 -0.24 -1.96 -3.38
N ASN A 114 0.17 -3.22 -3.21
CA ASN A 114 1.53 -3.68 -3.46
C ASN A 114 1.71 -3.97 -4.95
N PHE A 115 2.78 -3.48 -5.57
CA PHE A 115 3.03 -3.66 -7.00
C PHE A 115 4.50 -3.93 -7.32
N SER A 116 4.74 -4.77 -8.34
CA SER A 116 6.08 -5.01 -8.88
C SER A 116 6.04 -5.44 -10.35
N THR A 117 7.09 -5.10 -11.09
CA THR A 117 7.40 -5.67 -12.40
C THR A 117 8.53 -6.70 -12.29
N LYS A 118 8.79 -7.46 -13.36
CA LYS A 118 9.96 -8.36 -13.42
C LYS A 118 11.28 -7.61 -13.17
N ALA A 119 11.39 -6.37 -13.67
CA ALA A 119 12.55 -5.52 -13.45
C ALA A 119 12.68 -5.11 -11.97
N MET A 120 11.58 -4.69 -11.32
CA MET A 120 11.56 -4.33 -9.89
C MET A 120 11.96 -5.51 -8.99
N ARG A 121 11.53 -6.72 -9.33
CA ARG A 121 11.91 -7.95 -8.61
C ARG A 121 13.39 -8.34 -8.79
N SER A 122 14.13 -7.61 -9.63
CA SER A 122 15.54 -7.85 -9.93
C SER A 122 16.45 -6.66 -9.64
N SER A 123 15.91 -5.44 -9.50
CA SER A 123 16.69 -4.21 -9.35
C SER A 123 15.94 -3.16 -8.52
N TYR A 124 16.64 -2.57 -7.56
CA TYR A 124 16.13 -1.49 -6.73
C TYR A 124 15.92 -0.20 -7.53
N GLU A 125 16.76 0.05 -8.53
CA GLU A 125 16.68 1.22 -9.40
C GLU A 125 15.37 1.22 -10.21
N ALA A 126 14.88 0.04 -10.59
CA ALA A 126 13.56 -0.10 -11.22
C ALA A 126 12.41 0.25 -10.24
N ILE A 127 12.59 0.05 -8.94
CA ILE A 127 11.62 0.42 -7.91
C ILE A 127 11.60 1.94 -7.71
N GLU A 128 12.77 2.57 -7.62
CA GLU A 128 12.90 4.03 -7.57
C GLU A 128 12.29 4.67 -8.82
N ALA A 129 12.59 4.15 -10.01
CA ALA A 129 12.02 4.63 -11.27
C ALA A 129 10.49 4.50 -11.32
N ALA A 130 9.92 3.43 -10.74
CA ALA A 130 8.48 3.26 -10.61
C ALA A 130 7.87 4.32 -9.68
N CYS A 131 8.48 4.57 -8.50
CA CYS A 131 8.05 5.61 -7.57
C CYS A 131 8.11 7.02 -8.20
N GLU A 132 9.17 7.31 -8.94
CA GLU A 132 9.32 8.57 -9.69
C GLU A 132 8.36 8.68 -10.89
N SER A 133 7.83 7.58 -11.39
CA SER A 133 6.80 7.63 -12.43
C SER A 133 5.43 7.98 -11.83
N LEU A 134 5.13 7.46 -10.63
CA LEU A 134 3.91 7.81 -9.89
C LEU A 134 3.88 9.28 -9.45
N SER A 135 5.04 9.86 -9.12
CA SER A 135 5.16 11.28 -8.72
C SER A 135 4.75 12.27 -9.83
N LYS A 136 4.71 11.82 -11.09
CA LYS A 136 4.36 12.66 -12.26
C LYS A 136 2.86 12.71 -12.55
N ARG A 137 2.05 11.84 -11.92
CA ARG A 137 0.61 11.70 -12.21
C ARG A 137 -0.25 11.76 -10.95
N VAL A 138 0.21 12.44 -9.91
CA VAL A 138 -0.41 12.43 -8.57
C VAL A 138 -1.90 12.78 -8.61
N ASP A 139 -2.27 13.87 -9.29
CA ASP A 139 -3.67 14.34 -9.35
C ASP A 139 -4.59 13.34 -10.05
N LEU A 140 -4.11 12.69 -11.11
CA LEU A 140 -4.84 11.65 -11.83
C LEU A 140 -5.10 10.44 -10.91
N HIS A 141 -4.08 10.00 -10.18
CA HIS A 141 -4.24 8.86 -9.26
C HIS A 141 -5.18 9.23 -8.11
N VAL A 142 -4.95 10.35 -7.42
CA VAL A 142 -5.75 10.78 -6.25
C VAL A 142 -7.23 10.97 -6.60
N SER A 143 -7.55 11.55 -7.76
CA SER A 143 -8.93 11.72 -8.22
C SER A 143 -9.66 10.40 -8.54
N ASN A 144 -8.93 9.31 -8.72
CA ASN A 144 -9.45 7.99 -9.06
C ASN A 144 -9.22 6.93 -7.97
N TYR A 145 -8.69 7.32 -6.81
CA TYR A 145 -8.30 6.42 -5.72
C TYR A 145 -9.40 6.23 -4.66
N GLY A 146 -10.65 6.55 -5.02
CA GLY A 146 -11.85 6.38 -4.21
C GLY A 146 -12.41 7.70 -3.70
N HIS A 147 -13.72 7.69 -3.42
CA HIS A 147 -14.44 8.86 -2.93
C HIS A 147 -14.00 9.27 -1.52
N ASP A 148 -14.03 10.57 -1.23
CA ASP A 148 -13.71 11.19 0.07
C ASP A 148 -12.27 10.89 0.55
N ILE A 149 -11.31 10.94 -0.37
CA ILE A 149 -9.90 10.68 -0.10
C ILE A 149 -9.28 11.72 0.84
N GLU A 150 -9.77 12.96 0.80
CA GLU A 150 -9.29 14.09 1.61
C GLU A 150 -9.59 13.92 3.10
N SER A 151 -10.68 13.22 3.45
CA SER A 151 -11.03 12.96 4.86
C SER A 151 -10.10 11.91 5.51
N ARG A 152 -9.50 11.04 4.70
CA ARG A 152 -8.54 10.03 5.13
C ARG A 152 -7.09 10.52 5.04
N LEU A 153 -6.67 10.97 3.86
CA LEU A 153 -5.29 11.36 3.55
C LEU A 153 -4.98 12.78 4.05
N THR A 154 -4.83 12.90 5.37
CA THR A 154 -4.63 14.19 6.06
C THR A 154 -3.18 14.43 6.51
N GLY A 155 -2.31 13.42 6.38
CA GLY A 155 -0.97 13.43 6.99
C GLY A 155 -0.94 12.88 8.42
N LYS A 156 -2.10 12.59 9.02
CA LYS A 156 -2.25 11.92 10.31
C LYS A 156 -2.62 10.44 10.11
N HIS A 157 -2.53 9.64 11.17
CA HIS A 157 -2.97 8.23 11.17
C HIS A 157 -2.34 7.38 10.06
N GLU A 158 -1.01 7.40 9.94
CA GLU A 158 -0.26 6.57 8.98
C GLU A 158 -0.56 6.85 7.49
N THR A 159 -0.88 8.10 7.16
CA THR A 159 -1.10 8.55 5.78
C THR A 159 -0.26 9.77 5.43
N ALA A 160 0.04 9.96 4.14
CA ALA A 160 0.49 11.23 3.59
C ALA A 160 -0.72 12.15 3.31
N PRO A 161 -0.55 13.48 3.31
CA PRO A 161 -1.62 14.36 2.87
C PRO A 161 -1.90 14.17 1.36
N TYR A 162 -3.19 14.17 0.96
CA TYR A 162 -3.61 13.86 -0.41
C TYR A 162 -2.96 14.73 -1.50
N ASN A 163 -2.59 15.97 -1.14
CA ASN A 163 -2.03 16.97 -2.05
C ASN A 163 -0.50 16.99 -2.12
N LYS A 164 0.19 16.05 -1.46
CA LYS A 164 1.65 15.91 -1.57
C LYS A 164 2.02 14.46 -1.87
N PHE A 165 2.96 14.28 -2.78
CA PHE A 165 3.55 12.99 -3.04
C PHE A 165 4.89 12.83 -2.33
N SER A 166 5.09 11.68 -1.71
CA SER A 166 6.36 11.28 -1.13
C SER A 166 6.52 9.76 -1.19
N TYR A 167 7.75 9.29 -1.27
CA TYR A 167 8.06 7.88 -1.08
C TYR A 167 9.26 7.72 -0.15
N GLY A 168 9.36 6.58 0.54
CA GLY A 168 10.46 6.35 1.46
C GLY A 168 10.56 4.92 1.97
N VAL A 169 11.74 4.55 2.43
CA VAL A 169 12.00 3.23 3.03
C VAL A 169 11.35 3.16 4.41
N SER A 170 10.46 2.19 4.60
CA SER A 170 9.73 1.95 5.87
C SER A 170 8.91 3.13 6.40
N ASN A 171 8.71 4.17 5.60
CA ASN A 171 7.97 5.35 6.02
C ASN A 171 6.47 5.13 5.79
N ARG A 172 5.73 4.85 6.87
CA ARG A 172 4.28 4.68 6.82
C ARG A 172 3.52 5.99 6.56
N GLY A 173 4.13 7.14 6.82
CA GLY A 173 3.56 8.46 6.52
C GLY A 173 3.85 8.96 5.10
N ALA A 174 4.54 8.16 4.28
CA ALA A 174 4.75 8.47 2.86
C ALA A 174 3.56 8.00 2.01
N SER A 175 3.42 8.56 0.81
CA SER A 175 2.42 8.14 -0.16
C SER A 175 2.71 6.74 -0.70
N VAL A 176 3.98 6.46 -0.99
CA VAL A 176 4.46 5.14 -1.43
C VAL A 176 5.53 4.66 -0.45
N ARG A 177 5.37 3.45 0.07
CA ARG A 177 6.34 2.83 0.99
C ARG A 177 7.18 1.80 0.25
N ILE A 178 8.50 1.87 0.46
CA ILE A 178 9.42 0.79 0.08
C ILE A 178 9.69 -0.02 1.36
N PRO A 179 9.31 -1.31 1.43
CA PRO A 179 9.56 -2.14 2.61
C PRO A 179 11.06 -2.24 2.95
N TRP A 180 11.41 -2.38 4.23
CA TRP A 180 12.82 -2.47 4.64
C TRP A 180 13.54 -3.67 4.02
N GLN A 181 12.84 -4.80 3.85
CA GLN A 181 13.39 -6.00 3.21
C GLN A 181 13.79 -5.72 1.76
N VAL A 182 12.97 -4.93 1.04
CA VAL A 182 13.24 -4.54 -0.35
C VAL A 182 14.46 -3.62 -0.44
N ALA A 183 14.60 -2.69 0.51
CA ALA A 183 15.77 -1.82 0.59
C ALA A 183 17.05 -2.60 0.93
N ARG A 184 16.95 -3.59 1.84
CA ARG A 184 18.06 -4.49 2.19
C ARG A 184 18.46 -5.39 1.02
N ASP A 185 17.48 -6.06 0.41
CA ASP A 185 17.70 -7.08 -0.63
C ASP A 185 17.90 -6.46 -2.02
N ARG A 186 17.73 -5.14 -2.13
CA ARG A 186 17.88 -4.33 -3.36
C ARG A 186 17.02 -4.82 -4.52
N LYS A 187 15.86 -5.41 -4.23
CA LYS A 187 14.87 -5.89 -5.20
C LYS A 187 13.54 -6.21 -4.50
N GLY A 188 12.43 -6.23 -5.25
CA GLY A 188 11.13 -6.62 -4.73
C GLY A 188 9.98 -5.78 -5.29
N TYR A 189 9.25 -5.09 -4.40
CA TYR A 189 8.01 -4.37 -4.68
C TYR A 189 7.96 -3.02 -3.96
N ALA A 190 7.00 -2.19 -4.34
CA ALA A 190 6.61 -0.98 -3.60
C ALA A 190 5.12 -1.05 -3.23
N GLU A 191 4.71 -0.29 -2.22
CA GLU A 191 3.34 -0.23 -1.72
C GLU A 191 2.78 1.18 -1.88
N ASP A 192 1.75 1.35 -2.71
CA ASP A 192 0.99 2.59 -2.79
C ASP A 192 -0.06 2.62 -1.67
N ARG A 193 0.08 3.56 -0.74
CA ARG A 193 -0.77 3.67 0.46
C ARG A 193 -1.97 4.61 0.27
N ARG A 194 -2.04 5.25 -0.89
CA ARG A 194 -3.04 6.27 -1.21
C ARG A 194 -4.42 5.76 -1.62
N PRO A 195 -4.63 4.55 -2.17
CA PRO A 195 -6.00 4.10 -2.47
C PRO A 195 -6.85 3.97 -1.20
N ASN A 196 -8.09 4.43 -1.26
CA ASN A 196 -9.09 4.24 -0.21
C ASN A 196 -9.67 2.82 -0.26
N ALA A 197 -10.25 2.35 0.85
CA ALA A 197 -10.92 1.05 0.87
C ALA A 197 -12.09 0.93 -0.14
N ASN A 198 -12.75 2.04 -0.50
CA ASN A 198 -13.82 2.11 -1.50
C ASN A 198 -13.32 2.27 -2.95
N CYS A 199 -12.02 2.12 -3.22
CA CYS A 199 -11.52 2.23 -4.58
C CYS A 199 -12.05 1.10 -5.48
N ASP A 200 -12.20 1.40 -6.77
CA ASP A 200 -12.36 0.38 -7.80
C ASP A 200 -10.98 -0.25 -8.08
N PRO A 201 -10.80 -1.57 -7.85
CA PRO A 201 -9.50 -2.21 -8.04
C PRO A 201 -9.07 -2.24 -9.51
N TYR A 202 -9.99 -2.30 -10.46
CA TYR A 202 -9.65 -2.26 -11.89
C TYR A 202 -9.04 -0.91 -12.24
N VAL A 203 -9.61 0.18 -11.74
CA VAL A 203 -9.10 1.54 -11.98
C VAL A 203 -7.73 1.72 -11.32
N VAL A 204 -7.57 1.32 -10.06
CA VAL A 204 -6.29 1.48 -9.34
C VAL A 204 -5.18 0.68 -10.01
N THR A 205 -5.44 -0.59 -10.33
CA THR A 205 -4.43 -1.45 -10.98
C THR A 205 -4.09 -0.99 -12.39
N GLN A 206 -5.07 -0.55 -13.18
CA GLN A 206 -4.84 0.06 -14.49
C GLN A 206 -3.94 1.30 -14.39
N LEU A 207 -4.26 2.24 -13.50
CA LEU A 207 -3.47 3.46 -13.34
C LEU A 207 -2.03 3.18 -12.89
N LEU A 208 -1.84 2.20 -12.00
CA LEU A 208 -0.51 1.76 -11.59
C LEU A 208 0.27 1.15 -12.76
N LEU A 209 -0.34 0.27 -13.55
CA LEU A 209 0.25 -0.29 -14.76
C LEU A 209 0.63 0.81 -15.75
N ASP A 210 -0.29 1.73 -16.03
CA ASP A 210 -0.07 2.81 -16.99
C ASP A 210 1.05 3.74 -16.54
N ALA A 211 1.12 4.09 -15.25
CA ALA A 211 2.18 4.96 -14.75
C ALA A 211 3.55 4.27 -14.72
N VAL A 212 3.61 3.01 -14.28
CA VAL A 212 4.87 2.28 -14.06
C VAL A 212 5.42 1.67 -15.35
N CYS A 213 4.56 1.13 -16.22
CA CYS A 213 4.98 0.35 -17.39
C CYS A 213 4.97 1.16 -18.70
N SER A 214 4.22 2.26 -18.82
CA SER A 214 4.17 3.03 -20.09
C SER A 214 5.46 3.80 -20.41
N ASN A 215 6.42 3.87 -19.49
CA ASN A 215 7.68 4.60 -19.65
C ASN A 215 8.82 3.78 -20.30
N GLU A 216 8.57 2.58 -20.84
CA GLU A 216 9.56 1.77 -21.58
C GLU A 216 10.03 2.38 -22.92
N LYS A 217 9.79 3.69 -23.16
CA LYS A 217 10.43 4.47 -24.23
C LYS A 217 11.50 5.46 -23.74
N THR A 218 12.03 5.30 -22.53
CA THR A 218 13.12 6.15 -22.05
C THR A 218 14.44 5.37 -22.10
N PRO A 219 15.34 5.64 -23.07
CA PRO A 219 16.65 5.01 -23.08
C PRO A 219 17.41 5.41 -21.83
N VAL A 220 17.87 4.41 -21.06
CA VAL A 220 18.77 4.61 -19.93
C VAL A 220 19.98 5.39 -20.43
N LYS A 221 20.12 6.66 -20.04
CA LYS A 221 21.34 7.43 -20.32
C LYS A 221 22.50 6.71 -19.64
N ALA A 222 23.39 6.13 -20.44
CA ALA A 222 24.63 5.53 -19.97
C ALA A 222 25.41 6.57 -19.13
N LYS A 223 25.88 6.16 -17.96
CA LYS A 223 26.74 7.00 -17.10
C LYS A 223 27.96 7.47 -17.90
N PRO A 224 28.38 8.75 -17.80
CA PRO A 224 29.61 9.20 -18.43
C PRO A 224 30.81 8.47 -17.80
N ALA A 225 31.65 7.88 -18.65
CA ALA A 225 32.84 7.17 -18.23
C ALA A 225 33.77 8.10 -17.43
N ALA A 226 34.24 7.63 -16.28
CA ALA A 226 35.21 8.33 -15.46
C ALA A 226 36.51 8.58 -16.26
N LYS A 227 36.90 9.85 -16.42
CA LYS A 227 38.21 10.22 -16.95
C LYS A 227 39.29 9.67 -16.03
N LYS A 228 40.07 8.69 -16.51
CA LYS A 228 41.31 8.27 -15.85
C LYS A 228 42.29 9.45 -15.84
N SER A 229 42.67 9.90 -14.64
CA SER A 229 43.77 10.84 -14.47
C SER A 229 45.08 10.14 -14.82
N SER A 230 45.79 10.66 -15.82
CA SER A 230 47.14 10.23 -16.17
C SER A 230 48.12 10.74 -15.11
N GLY A 231 48.49 9.88 -14.17
CA GLY A 231 49.57 10.13 -13.21
C GLY A 231 50.91 10.29 -13.92
N GLY A 232 51.58 11.42 -13.68
CA GLY A 232 52.89 11.74 -14.23
C GLY A 232 54.01 10.84 -13.69
N LYS A 233 54.91 10.42 -14.59
CA LYS A 233 56.23 9.89 -14.25
C LYS A 233 57.27 10.97 -14.51
N THR A 234 57.78 11.60 -13.45
CA THR A 234 58.98 12.45 -13.51
C THR A 234 60.21 11.59 -13.26
N THR A 235 61.02 11.41 -14.30
CA THR A 235 62.33 10.75 -14.27
C THR A 235 63.38 11.57 -13.51
N LYS A 236 64.03 10.98 -12.51
CA LYS A 236 65.24 11.49 -11.86
C LYS A 236 66.43 11.45 -12.84
N LYS A 237 67.01 12.61 -13.18
CA LYS A 237 68.35 12.71 -13.78
C LYS A 237 69.40 12.88 -12.69
N ALA A 238 70.31 11.91 -12.58
CA ALA A 238 71.49 11.98 -11.73
C ALA A 238 72.52 12.95 -12.34
N LYS A 239 73.01 13.90 -11.53
CA LYS A 239 74.19 14.73 -11.82
C LYS A 239 75.44 13.93 -11.42
N LYS A 240 76.31 13.63 -12.39
CA LYS A 240 77.73 13.32 -12.14
C LYS A 240 78.54 14.59 -12.41
N LYS A 241 79.30 15.04 -11.41
CA LYS A 241 80.36 16.05 -11.50
C LYS A 241 81.65 15.38 -11.02
N LYS A 242 82.67 15.50 -11.87
CA LYS A 242 84.07 15.08 -11.72
C LYS A 242 84.32 13.57 -11.74
#